data_AF-A0A0K0FQW4-F1
#
_entry.id   AF-A0A0K0FQW4-F1
#
_cell.length_a   1.000
_cell.length_b   1.000
_cell.length_c   1.000
_cell.angle_alpha   90.00
_cell.angle_beta   90.00
_cell.angle_gamma   90.00
#
_symmetry.space_group_name_H-M   'P 1'
#
loop_
_entity.id
_entity.type
_entity.pdbx_description
1 polymer ?
#
loop_
_entity_poly.entity_id
_entity_poly.type
_entity_poly.pdbx_seq_one_letter_code
_entity_poly.pdbx_strand_id
1 'polypeptide(L)'
;MCKIRNFEMVGKKINIKFKPFRNRSTINLDRNYSSFNIFSLKNVENNFVSQPIYKIHIENMTSDVIFFMNASKSYSTLDILFDVFNLSLLDVLCTYCALQQFIVNKSLHYINFVSMPMEVESMMTKKEYLLEMCYDITIFSNEKHCSLYFDSMVKINKKRDKEFIKKDSNMLLKPFKNDLDCKKLIKGDTEYIDEVKKKRLVYKYNDIPMDCQSIYKRGFNKNKILSNIEKKYSLSFASNVYKNYEVIELKLLSIYSPNNHYCYMVDSKNPRLYQRMILLEKCLPNVYVPRIQYDMKSNGENTSISHFQCMKRLLKTNFDYVFLLQNDEMPLKTNRELIEILETMNFAIDMRITIDKPIIKSRVDFEKSWKFKDLNIFLDGNCTVIKLLLSLHFSGDIRKENATIMNQTIEFTKGLVTTGLPRDSVDYLVNKLNITTFLNQLNTNLYGNDELTWQTLLSSDILNVPGYVPRKYIMKYFPQQYYLSRLVVWAGAPCPTRSYHHNICSWGVETIKDLLNIKHYFLYRFREEFDYGAIMCYGEYLYNKTNFEDYERPDLWFYYNSPSGIYKRLSLTHNISLIEDYNRWFY
;
A
#
# COMPACT_ATOMS: atom_id res chain seq x y z
N MET A 1 -15.43 -16.96 44.58
CA MET A 1 -14.53 -16.72 45.72
C MET A 1 -13.27 -17.56 45.50
N CYS A 2 -12.25 -17.03 44.81
CA CYS A 2 -11.00 -17.75 44.56
C CYS A 2 -9.81 -16.89 45.00
N LYS A 3 -9.00 -17.46 45.88
CA LYS A 3 -7.84 -16.88 46.57
C LYS A 3 -6.71 -16.56 45.60
N ILE A 4 -6.19 -15.34 45.69
CA ILE A 4 -4.94 -14.90 45.08
C ILE A 4 -3.79 -15.38 45.99
N ARG A 5 -2.79 -16.05 45.41
CA ARG A 5 -1.52 -16.37 46.06
C ARG A 5 -0.60 -15.15 45.97
N ASN A 6 -0.19 -14.63 47.12
CA ASN A 6 0.83 -13.59 47.25
C ASN A 6 2.20 -14.15 46.84
N PHE A 7 2.87 -13.45 45.92
CA PHE A 7 4.32 -13.53 45.75
C PHE A 7 4.94 -12.41 46.60
N GLU A 8 5.58 -12.77 47.70
CA GLU A 8 6.48 -11.87 48.43
C GLU A 8 7.82 -11.82 47.68
N MET A 9 8.13 -10.69 47.05
CA MET A 9 9.51 -10.34 46.70
C MET A 9 10.12 -9.52 47.83
N VAL A 10 11.17 -10.08 48.43
CA VAL A 10 12.02 -9.43 49.42
C VAL A 10 12.77 -8.27 48.74
N GLY A 11 12.23 -7.05 48.87
CA GLY A 11 12.89 -5.83 48.44
C GLY A 11 13.91 -5.36 49.49
N LYS A 12 15.19 -5.33 49.12
CA LYS A 12 16.18 -4.49 49.82
C LYS A 12 15.75 -3.03 49.64
N LYS A 13 15.33 -2.39 50.74
CA LYS A 13 15.09 -0.94 50.81
C LYS A 13 16.40 -0.20 50.56
N ILE A 14 16.57 0.31 49.34
CA ILE A 14 17.50 1.42 49.08
C ILE A 14 16.68 2.70 49.32
N ASN A 15 17.01 3.41 50.40
CA ASN A 15 16.35 4.64 50.80
C ASN A 15 16.90 5.80 49.95
N ILE A 16 16.35 6.01 48.75
CA ILE A 16 16.56 7.24 47.97
C ILE A 16 15.33 8.12 48.16
N LYS A 17 15.49 9.23 48.87
CA LYS A 17 14.46 10.25 49.03
C LYS A 17 14.19 10.93 47.67
N PHE A 18 13.15 10.50 46.98
CA PHE A 18 12.57 11.29 45.89
C PHE A 18 11.74 12.43 46.48
N LYS A 19 12.06 13.68 46.13
CA LYS A 19 11.13 14.81 46.32
C LYS A 19 9.95 14.58 45.36
N PRO A 20 8.69 14.77 45.81
CA PRO A 20 7.55 14.67 44.90
C PRO A 20 7.68 15.75 43.81
N PHE A 21 7.54 15.32 42.55
CA PHE A 21 7.55 16.22 41.40
C PHE A 21 6.34 17.17 41.49
N ARG A 22 6.61 18.47 41.60
CA ARG A 22 5.58 19.51 41.49
C ARG A 22 5.12 19.57 40.03
N ASN A 23 3.88 19.17 39.78
CA ASN A 23 3.21 19.38 38.52
C ASN A 23 2.91 20.88 38.31
N ARG A 24 3.10 21.34 37.08
CA ARG A 24 2.89 22.70 36.52
C ARG A 24 4.08 23.65 36.60
N SER A 25 4.89 23.63 35.55
CA SER A 25 5.55 24.81 34.99
C SER A 25 5.51 24.70 33.46
N THR A 26 4.86 25.64 32.79
CA THR A 26 5.00 25.86 31.34
C THR A 26 6.43 26.32 31.08
N ILE A 27 7.15 25.65 30.19
CA ILE A 27 8.59 25.84 29.98
C ILE A 27 8.82 26.83 28.84
N ASN A 28 9.77 27.75 29.04
CA ASN A 28 10.13 28.81 28.09
C ASN A 28 11.04 28.23 26.99
N LEU A 29 10.70 28.47 25.72
CA LEU A 29 11.45 28.04 24.54
C LEU A 29 12.50 29.10 24.13
N ASP A 30 13.63 29.17 24.81
CA ASP A 30 14.80 29.89 24.27
C ASP A 30 15.59 28.96 23.34
N ARG A 31 15.65 29.36 22.05
CA ARG A 31 16.13 28.55 20.92
C ARG A 31 17.65 28.35 20.95
N ASN A 32 18.10 27.19 21.41
CA ASN A 32 19.33 26.56 20.93
C ASN A 32 18.97 25.22 20.28
N TYR A 33 19.42 25.02 19.03
CA TYR A 33 19.17 23.79 18.27
C TYR A 33 20.10 22.67 18.77
N SER A 34 19.79 22.11 19.94
CA SER A 34 20.45 20.90 20.42
C SER A 34 19.75 19.65 19.86
N SER A 35 20.56 18.67 19.46
CA SER A 35 20.11 17.35 19.03
C SER A 35 20.66 16.30 19.98
N PHE A 36 19.81 15.44 20.52
CA PHE A 36 20.21 14.39 21.44
C PHE A 36 19.91 13.00 20.88
N ASN A 37 20.95 12.20 20.64
CA ASN A 37 20.80 10.82 20.21
C ASN A 37 20.44 9.91 21.40
N ILE A 38 19.26 9.28 21.35
CA ILE A 38 18.70 8.57 22.50
C ILE A 38 19.30 7.17 22.71
N PHE A 39 19.87 6.54 21.69
CA PHE A 39 20.48 5.19 21.79
C PHE A 39 21.99 5.21 21.96
N SER A 40 22.61 6.40 22.02
CA SER A 40 24.06 6.57 22.19
C SER A 40 24.88 5.80 21.16
N LEU A 41 24.33 5.62 19.96
CA LEU A 41 25.08 5.05 18.85
C LEU A 41 26.20 6.04 18.53
N LYS A 42 27.47 5.59 18.61
CA LYS A 42 28.57 6.38 18.05
C LYS A 42 28.20 6.68 16.60
N ASN A 43 28.46 7.90 16.15
CA ASN A 43 28.33 8.27 14.75
C ASN A 43 29.27 7.33 13.98
N VAL A 44 28.77 6.16 13.58
CA VAL A 44 29.52 5.22 12.75
C VAL A 44 29.76 6.05 11.51
N GLU A 45 31.02 6.36 11.20
CA GLU A 45 31.39 6.99 9.94
C GLU A 45 30.58 6.29 8.85
N ASN A 46 29.57 7.01 8.34
CA ASN A 46 28.45 6.41 7.64
C ASN A 46 28.98 5.93 6.29
N ASN A 47 29.44 4.68 6.23
CA ASN A 47 29.62 3.96 4.96
C ASN A 47 28.27 3.78 4.24
N PHE A 48 27.15 4.17 4.88
CA PHE A 48 25.82 4.23 4.30
C PHE A 48 25.59 5.60 3.64
N VAL A 49 26.06 5.76 2.40
CA VAL A 49 25.74 6.93 1.57
C VAL A 49 24.22 7.01 1.34
N SER A 50 23.62 8.19 1.57
CA SER A 50 22.22 8.56 1.23
C SER A 50 21.07 7.86 1.97
N GLN A 51 21.08 7.85 3.31
CA GLN A 51 19.92 7.35 4.08
C GLN A 51 18.87 8.47 4.29
N PRO A 52 17.56 8.16 4.20
CA PRO A 52 16.51 9.14 4.49
C PRO A 52 16.51 9.50 5.98
N ILE A 53 16.44 10.80 6.25
CA ILE A 53 16.14 11.34 7.58
C ILE A 53 14.63 11.53 7.65
N TYR A 54 13.96 10.70 8.44
CA TYR A 54 12.55 10.90 8.76
C TYR A 54 12.44 11.94 9.86
N LYS A 55 11.44 12.81 9.78
CA LYS A 55 11.15 13.78 10.83
C LYS A 55 9.75 13.53 11.33
N ILE A 56 9.48 13.74 12.61
CA ILE A 56 8.14 13.64 13.18
C ILE A 56 7.97 14.66 14.30
N HIS A 57 6.88 15.43 14.27
CA HIS A 57 6.51 16.23 15.44
C HIS A 57 6.05 15.31 16.57
N ILE A 58 6.45 15.62 17.80
CA ILE A 58 6.15 14.80 18.98
C ILE A 58 4.65 14.51 19.15
N GLU A 59 3.78 15.45 18.78
CA GLU A 59 2.31 15.29 18.80
C GLU A 59 1.80 14.16 17.88
N ASN A 60 2.57 13.80 16.85
CA ASN A 60 2.27 12.72 15.92
C ASN A 60 2.93 11.39 16.32
N MET A 61 3.67 11.37 17.43
CA MET A 61 4.31 10.17 17.93
C MET A 61 3.28 9.26 18.60
N THR A 62 3.06 8.08 18.02
CA THR A 62 2.07 7.11 18.48
C THR A 62 2.69 5.72 18.64
N SER A 63 1.97 4.81 19.30
CA SER A 63 2.37 3.40 19.41
C SER A 63 2.50 2.71 18.04
N ASP A 64 1.79 3.20 17.02
CA ASP A 64 1.92 2.71 15.64
C ASP A 64 3.29 3.03 15.05
N VAL A 65 3.85 4.21 15.35
CA VAL A 65 5.20 4.57 14.89
C VAL A 65 6.21 3.55 15.40
N ILE A 66 6.20 3.28 16.71
CA ILE A 66 7.09 2.28 17.33
C ILE A 66 6.83 0.88 16.75
N PHE A 67 5.56 0.52 16.55
CA PHE A 67 5.18 -0.75 15.96
C PHE A 67 5.74 -0.92 14.52
N PHE A 68 5.63 0.10 13.67
CA PHE A 68 6.14 0.06 12.30
C PHE A 68 7.67 0.09 12.28
N MET A 69 8.32 0.89 13.14
CA MET A 69 9.78 0.90 13.28
C MET A 69 10.33 -0.50 13.61
N ASN A 70 9.66 -1.25 14.49
CA ASN A 70 10.05 -2.61 14.84
C ASN A 70 9.95 -3.62 13.67
N ALA A 71 9.28 -3.27 12.57
CA ALA A 71 9.29 -4.05 11.33
C ALA A 71 10.46 -3.70 10.39
N SER A 72 11.22 -2.64 10.70
CA SER A 72 12.33 -2.18 9.86
C SER A 72 13.42 -3.23 9.75
N LYS A 73 13.93 -3.38 8.53
CA LYS A 73 15.09 -4.25 8.20
C LYS A 73 16.30 -3.45 7.75
N SER A 74 16.22 -2.13 7.78
CA SER A 74 17.24 -1.22 7.28
C SER A 74 17.53 -0.11 8.30
N TYR A 75 18.74 0.42 8.24
CA TYR A 75 19.10 1.57 9.05
C TYR A 75 18.24 2.78 8.68
N SER A 76 17.78 3.53 9.68
CA SER A 76 16.99 4.75 9.48
C SER A 76 17.40 5.82 10.47
N THR A 77 17.39 7.08 10.03
CA THR A 77 17.48 8.24 10.92
C THR A 77 16.08 8.79 11.18
N LEU A 78 15.75 9.08 12.45
CA LEU A 78 14.48 9.69 12.84
C LEU A 78 14.73 10.89 13.76
N ASP A 79 14.30 12.07 13.35
CA ASP A 79 14.30 13.28 14.19
C ASP A 79 12.91 13.51 14.77
N ILE A 80 12.80 13.54 16.09
CA ILE A 80 11.57 13.87 16.80
C ILE A 80 11.65 15.33 17.24
N LEU A 81 10.76 16.16 16.69
CA LEU A 81 10.73 17.61 16.89
C LEU A 81 9.82 17.97 18.08
N PHE A 82 10.35 18.71 19.05
CA PHE A 82 9.66 19.11 20.29
C PHE A 82 9.20 20.59 20.32
N ASP A 83 9.04 21.23 19.17
CA ASP A 83 8.68 22.67 18.99
C ASP A 83 7.21 23.01 19.38
N VAL A 84 6.70 22.49 20.50
CA VAL A 84 5.32 22.72 20.98
C VAL A 84 5.35 23.49 22.31
N PHE A 85 4.65 24.63 22.34
CA PHE A 85 4.63 25.58 23.47
C PHE A 85 4.11 25.03 24.81
N ASN A 86 3.57 23.81 24.86
CA ASN A 86 2.91 23.22 26.03
C ASN A 86 3.42 21.81 26.41
N LEU A 87 4.58 21.38 25.93
CA LEU A 87 5.15 20.08 26.32
C LEU A 87 5.61 20.09 27.79
N SER A 88 5.17 19.09 28.55
CA SER A 88 5.69 18.88 29.90
C SER A 88 7.00 18.08 29.84
N LEU A 89 7.86 18.26 30.85
CA LEU A 89 9.04 17.41 31.05
C LEU A 89 8.67 15.91 31.07
N LEU A 90 7.50 15.60 31.63
CA LEU A 90 7.01 14.23 31.71
C LEU A 90 6.75 13.64 30.32
N ASP A 91 6.16 14.39 29.38
CA ASP A 91 5.88 13.91 28.01
C ASP A 91 7.16 13.48 27.27
N VAL A 92 8.25 14.25 27.44
CA VAL A 92 9.55 13.93 26.84
C VAL A 92 10.15 12.67 27.46
N LEU A 93 10.06 12.54 28.80
CA LEU A 93 10.53 11.36 29.53
C LEU A 93 9.73 10.11 29.19
N CYS A 94 8.40 10.19 29.11
CA CYS A 94 7.54 9.07 28.70
C CYS A 94 7.88 8.61 27.28
N THR A 95 8.13 9.55 26.37
CA THR A 95 8.53 9.24 24.98
C THR A 95 9.89 8.56 24.94
N TYR A 96 10.86 9.08 25.68
CA TYR A 96 12.16 8.43 25.83
C TYR A 96 12.01 7.00 26.36
N CYS A 97 11.27 6.80 27.45
CA CYS A 97 11.07 5.48 28.05
C CYS A 97 10.30 4.52 27.12
N ALA A 98 9.29 5.00 26.40
CA ALA A 98 8.57 4.21 25.42
C ALA A 98 9.53 3.72 24.32
N LEU A 99 10.36 4.61 23.77
CA LEU A 99 11.34 4.25 22.75
C LEU A 99 12.40 3.28 23.29
N GLN A 100 12.90 3.50 24.51
CA GLN A 100 13.89 2.62 25.12
C GLN A 100 13.36 1.21 25.39
N GLN A 101 12.10 1.07 25.79
CA GLN A 101 11.55 -0.22 26.17
C GLN A 101 10.96 -0.99 25.01
N PHE A 102 10.35 -0.29 24.05
CA PHE A 102 9.53 -0.94 23.04
C PHE A 102 10.18 -1.08 21.68
N ILE A 103 11.25 -0.32 21.38
CA ILE A 103 12.05 -0.56 20.18
C ILE A 103 13.01 -1.74 20.42
N VAL A 104 12.87 -2.79 19.61
CA VAL A 104 13.62 -4.05 19.75
C VAL A 104 15.01 -3.92 19.15
N ASN A 105 15.11 -3.53 17.87
CA ASN A 105 16.38 -3.47 17.14
C ASN A 105 16.97 -2.06 17.14
N LYS A 106 17.41 -1.57 18.31
CA LYS A 106 17.96 -0.21 18.48
C LYS A 106 19.11 0.13 17.53
N SER A 107 19.90 -0.86 17.11
CA SER A 107 21.02 -0.69 16.17
C SER A 107 20.60 -0.27 14.74
N LEU A 108 19.34 -0.45 14.37
CA LEU A 108 18.81 -0.04 13.06
C LEU A 108 18.26 1.39 13.06
N HIS A 109 18.24 2.08 14.20
CA HIS A 109 17.55 3.37 14.31
C HIS A 109 18.44 4.41 14.99
N TYR A 110 18.79 5.45 14.24
CA TYR A 110 19.44 6.64 14.79
C TYR A 110 18.38 7.68 15.09
N ILE A 111 17.92 7.70 16.35
CA ILE A 111 16.82 8.54 16.79
C ILE A 111 17.36 9.76 17.54
N ASN A 112 17.00 10.94 17.08
CA ASN A 112 17.37 12.21 17.67
C ASN A 112 16.14 12.91 18.26
N PHE A 113 16.27 13.42 19.48
CA PHE A 113 15.36 14.44 19.98
C PHE A 113 15.92 15.80 19.61
N VAL A 114 15.11 16.63 18.94
CA VAL A 114 15.52 17.92 18.37
C VAL A 114 14.66 19.03 18.93
N SER A 115 15.28 20.16 19.27
CA SER A 115 14.62 21.34 19.81
C SER A 115 13.88 21.07 21.13
N MET A 116 14.53 20.32 22.03
CA MET A 116 14.01 20.09 23.39
C MET A 116 14.19 21.33 24.28
N PRO A 117 13.39 21.47 25.34
CA PRO A 117 13.67 22.45 26.39
C PRO A 117 15.03 22.22 27.08
N MET A 118 15.73 23.31 27.42
CA MET A 118 17.09 23.26 28.01
C MET A 118 17.14 22.46 29.32
N GLU A 119 16.08 22.50 30.14
CA GLU A 119 15.99 21.76 31.39
C GLU A 119 16.06 20.24 31.14
N VAL A 120 15.40 19.77 30.07
CA VAL A 120 15.39 18.37 29.65
C VAL A 120 16.76 17.97 29.11
N GLU A 121 17.39 18.85 28.31
CA GLU A 121 18.73 18.63 27.77
C GLU A 121 19.75 18.38 28.89
N SER A 122 19.69 19.19 29.96
CA SER A 122 20.56 19.02 31.13
C SER A 122 20.38 17.67 31.83
N MET A 123 19.15 17.14 31.88
CA MET A 123 18.85 15.82 32.44
C MET A 123 19.32 14.68 31.53
N MET A 124 19.15 14.84 30.22
CA MET A 124 19.51 13.85 29.19
C MET A 124 21.03 13.56 29.14
N THR A 125 21.86 14.47 29.66
CA THR A 125 23.29 14.21 29.85
C THR A 125 23.59 13.11 30.89
N LYS A 126 22.66 12.82 31.82
CA LYS A 126 22.78 11.79 32.87
C LYS A 126 22.06 10.49 32.48
N LYS A 127 22.48 9.89 31.36
CA LYS A 127 21.80 8.77 30.67
C LYS A 127 21.51 7.55 31.56
N GLU A 128 22.46 7.14 32.41
CA GLU A 128 22.31 5.93 33.25
C GLU A 128 21.13 6.03 34.21
N TYR A 129 20.96 7.20 34.85
CA TYR A 129 19.85 7.46 35.77
C TYR A 129 18.48 7.43 35.07
N LEU A 130 18.41 7.93 33.83
CA LEU A 130 17.17 7.94 33.05
C LEU A 130 16.75 6.55 32.61
N LEU A 131 17.71 5.68 32.27
CA LEU A 131 17.44 4.30 31.91
C LEU A 131 16.87 3.52 33.10
N GLU A 132 17.46 3.65 34.29
CA GLU A 132 16.94 3.05 35.52
C GLU A 132 15.52 3.54 35.84
N MET A 133 15.29 4.85 35.70
CA MET A 133 13.98 5.47 35.91
C MET A 133 12.89 4.86 35.01
N CYS A 134 13.19 4.50 33.76
CA CYS A 134 12.20 3.90 32.88
C CYS A 134 11.67 2.55 33.40
N TYR A 135 12.48 1.80 34.18
CA TYR A 135 12.06 0.51 34.74
C TYR A 135 11.16 0.63 35.98
N ASP A 136 11.10 1.81 36.60
CA ASP A 136 10.22 2.07 37.74
C ASP A 136 8.87 2.65 37.29
N ILE A 137 7.92 1.76 37.03
CA ILE A 137 6.56 2.08 36.58
C ILE A 137 5.82 3.02 37.57
N THR A 138 6.23 3.04 38.85
CA THR A 138 5.56 3.88 39.87
C THR A 138 5.74 5.38 39.63
N ILE A 139 6.75 5.75 38.84
CA ILE A 139 7.01 7.14 38.40
C ILE A 139 5.92 7.58 37.40
N PHE A 140 5.38 6.66 36.61
CA PHE A 140 4.33 6.90 35.63
C PHE A 140 2.94 6.64 36.23
N SER A 141 2.59 7.35 37.31
CA SER A 141 1.38 7.06 38.10
C SER A 141 0.06 7.58 37.50
N ASN A 142 0.07 8.20 36.32
CA ASN A 142 -1.14 8.73 35.68
C ASN A 142 -1.13 8.51 34.15
N GLU A 143 -2.06 7.68 33.66
CA GLU A 143 -2.24 7.38 32.22
C GLU A 143 -2.42 8.64 31.36
N LYS A 144 -2.93 9.75 31.93
CA LYS A 144 -3.10 11.02 31.21
C LYS A 144 -1.81 11.68 30.76
N HIS A 145 -0.66 11.40 31.39
CA HIS A 145 0.61 12.08 31.09
C HIS A 145 1.66 11.19 30.40
N CYS A 146 1.44 9.86 30.30
CA CYS A 146 2.31 8.94 29.56
C CYS A 146 1.52 8.05 28.58
N SER A 147 0.56 8.61 27.86
CA SER A 147 -0.34 7.86 26.97
C SER A 147 0.41 6.97 25.97
N LEU A 148 1.47 7.48 25.34
CA LEU A 148 2.29 6.73 24.38
C LEU A 148 2.91 5.47 24.99
N TYR A 149 3.39 5.55 26.24
CA TYR A 149 4.02 4.42 26.92
C TYR A 149 3.03 3.31 27.21
N PHE A 150 1.89 3.66 27.83
CA PHE A 150 0.85 2.70 28.18
C PHE A 150 0.18 2.10 26.93
N ASP A 151 -0.08 2.92 25.91
CA ASP A 151 -0.63 2.43 24.64
C ASP A 151 0.35 1.48 23.94
N SER A 152 1.65 1.79 23.95
CA SER A 152 2.69 0.89 23.42
C SER A 152 2.76 -0.43 24.19
N MET A 153 2.66 -0.38 25.52
CA MET A 153 2.61 -1.57 26.37
C MET A 153 1.44 -2.49 25.99
N VAL A 154 0.25 -1.93 25.80
CA VAL A 154 -0.95 -2.69 25.41
C VAL A 154 -0.82 -3.24 23.99
N LYS A 155 -0.48 -2.37 23.03
CA LYS A 155 -0.52 -2.67 21.60
C LYS A 155 0.55 -3.65 21.15
N ILE A 156 1.78 -3.49 21.66
CA ILE A 156 2.92 -4.31 21.25
C ILE A 156 2.81 -5.70 21.89
N ASN A 157 2.33 -5.81 23.13
CA ASN A 157 2.09 -7.10 23.77
C ASN A 157 0.96 -7.88 23.08
N LYS A 158 -0.13 -7.21 22.66
CA LYS A 158 -1.23 -7.85 21.92
C LYS A 158 -0.82 -8.39 20.55
N LYS A 159 0.21 -7.82 19.91
CA LYS A 159 0.73 -8.27 18.60
C LYS A 159 1.85 -9.32 18.71
N ARG A 160 2.30 -9.67 19.92
CA ARG A 160 3.28 -10.76 20.15
C ARG A 160 2.63 -12.14 20.27
N ASP A 161 1.30 -12.22 20.34
CA ASP A 161 0.58 -13.49 20.20
C ASP A 161 0.90 -14.07 18.83
N LYS A 162 1.76 -15.10 18.80
CA LYS A 162 2.10 -15.83 17.57
C LYS A 162 0.80 -16.37 16.98
N GLU A 163 0.38 -15.82 15.83
CA GLU A 163 -0.63 -16.46 15.01
C GLU A 163 -0.02 -17.77 14.48
N PHE A 164 -0.30 -18.87 15.19
CA PHE A 164 0.13 -20.20 14.76
C PHE A 164 -0.52 -20.52 13.41
N ILE A 165 0.29 -20.62 12.36
CA ILE A 165 -0.17 -21.15 11.08
C ILE A 165 -0.40 -22.64 11.28
N LYS A 166 -1.66 -23.02 11.48
CA LYS A 166 -2.03 -24.44 11.47
C LYS A 166 -1.80 -24.92 10.03
N LYS A 167 -0.78 -25.77 9.84
CA LYS A 167 -0.57 -26.51 8.59
C LYS A 167 -1.84 -27.29 8.29
N ASP A 168 -2.51 -26.92 7.21
CA ASP A 168 -3.72 -27.58 6.78
C ASP A 168 -3.31 -28.77 5.92
N SER A 169 -3.70 -29.98 6.32
CA SER A 169 -3.36 -31.23 5.62
C SER A 169 -3.94 -31.28 4.20
N ASN A 170 -4.90 -30.41 3.87
CA ASN A 170 -5.56 -30.38 2.56
C ASN A 170 -4.89 -29.44 1.54
N MET A 171 -3.77 -28.81 1.89
CA MET A 171 -3.04 -27.90 1.00
C MET A 171 -2.03 -28.62 0.10
N LEU A 172 -1.99 -28.24 -1.18
CA LEU A 172 -1.00 -28.77 -2.12
C LEU A 172 0.37 -28.12 -1.94
N LEU A 173 1.43 -28.91 -1.72
CA LEU A 173 2.80 -28.39 -1.75
C LEU A 173 3.23 -27.87 -3.13
N LYS A 174 2.66 -28.45 -4.20
CA LYS A 174 2.87 -28.03 -5.58
C LYS A 174 1.51 -27.87 -6.28
N PRO A 175 0.92 -26.66 -6.26
CA PRO A 175 -0.34 -26.42 -6.95
C PRO A 175 -0.23 -26.59 -8.48
N PHE A 176 0.98 -26.44 -9.04
CA PHE A 176 1.27 -26.65 -10.45
C PHE A 176 2.34 -27.73 -10.63
N LYS A 177 2.01 -28.79 -11.38
CA LYS A 177 2.95 -29.85 -11.70
C LYS A 177 4.00 -29.32 -12.69
N ASN A 178 5.24 -29.25 -12.24
CA ASN A 178 6.39 -28.90 -13.06
C ASN A 178 7.63 -29.68 -12.59
N ASP A 179 8.56 -29.91 -13.51
CA ASP A 179 9.79 -30.66 -13.28
C ASP A 179 10.92 -29.80 -12.67
N LEU A 180 10.64 -28.54 -12.34
CA LEU A 180 11.64 -27.65 -11.74
C LEU A 180 11.69 -27.84 -10.21
N ASP A 181 12.90 -27.70 -9.67
CA ASP A 181 13.14 -27.52 -8.25
C ASP A 181 13.08 -26.02 -7.92
N CYS A 182 11.86 -25.52 -7.72
CA CYS A 182 11.63 -24.12 -7.40
C CYS A 182 12.34 -23.67 -6.12
N LYS A 183 12.61 -24.57 -5.15
CA LYS A 183 13.34 -24.22 -3.92
C LYS A 183 14.79 -23.87 -4.22
N LYS A 184 15.44 -24.56 -5.15
CA LYS A 184 16.80 -24.22 -5.60
C LYS A 184 16.84 -22.84 -6.27
N LEU A 185 15.87 -22.53 -7.13
CA LEU A 185 15.76 -21.22 -7.77
C LEU A 185 15.53 -20.09 -6.75
N ILE A 186 14.64 -20.30 -5.77
CA ILE A 186 14.35 -19.34 -4.70
C ILE A 186 15.58 -19.08 -3.81
N LYS A 187 16.37 -20.12 -3.52
CA LYS A 187 17.63 -20.00 -2.76
C LYS A 187 18.77 -19.35 -3.57
N GLY A 188 18.63 -19.29 -4.90
CA GLY A 188 19.65 -18.75 -5.80
C GLY A 188 20.80 -19.72 -6.03
N ASP A 189 20.50 -21.01 -6.18
CA ASP A 189 21.47 -22.03 -6.61
C ASP A 189 21.94 -21.70 -8.04
N THR A 190 23.16 -21.19 -8.17
CA THR A 190 23.70 -20.67 -9.43
C THR A 190 23.88 -21.76 -10.48
N GLU A 191 24.30 -22.96 -10.08
CA GLU A 191 24.51 -24.09 -11.00
C GLU A 191 23.17 -24.53 -11.59
N TYR A 192 22.15 -24.67 -10.74
CA TYR A 192 20.81 -25.05 -11.20
C TYR A 192 20.15 -23.96 -12.04
N ILE A 193 20.33 -22.68 -11.68
CA ILE A 193 19.85 -21.56 -12.50
C ILE A 193 20.46 -21.60 -13.91
N ASP A 194 21.77 -21.84 -14.03
CA ASP A 194 22.45 -21.92 -15.32
C ASP A 194 22.04 -23.15 -16.14
N GLU A 195 21.68 -24.27 -15.50
CA GLU A 195 21.04 -25.41 -16.15
C GLU A 195 19.67 -25.03 -16.74
N VAL A 196 18.78 -24.45 -15.92
CA VAL A 196 17.42 -24.12 -16.32
C VAL A 196 17.39 -23.02 -17.38
N LYS A 197 18.30 -22.04 -17.33
CA LYS A 197 18.44 -20.98 -18.36
C LYS A 197 18.71 -21.54 -19.75
N LYS A 198 19.47 -22.64 -19.87
CA LYS A 198 19.76 -23.28 -21.17
C LYS A 198 18.53 -23.95 -21.77
N LYS A 199 17.57 -24.34 -20.94
CA LYS A 199 16.34 -25.04 -21.36
C LYS A 199 15.13 -24.43 -20.66
N ARG A 200 14.89 -23.13 -20.90
CA ARG A 200 13.73 -22.43 -20.32
C ARG A 200 12.45 -23.14 -20.70
N LEU A 201 11.58 -23.30 -19.70
CA LEU A 201 10.26 -23.84 -19.93
C LEU A 201 9.37 -22.74 -20.50
N VAL A 202 8.86 -22.95 -21.70
CA VAL A 202 7.92 -22.05 -22.38
C VAL A 202 6.51 -22.62 -22.24
N TYR A 203 5.51 -21.74 -22.08
CA TYR A 203 4.12 -22.15 -21.94
C TYR A 203 3.66 -22.93 -23.17
N LYS A 204 2.99 -24.05 -22.90
CA LYS A 204 2.28 -24.84 -23.91
C LYS A 204 0.84 -24.96 -23.45
N TYR A 205 -0.07 -24.68 -24.38
CA TYR A 205 -1.50 -24.80 -24.10
C TYR A 205 -1.83 -26.20 -23.60
N ASN A 206 -2.55 -26.28 -22.48
CA ASN A 206 -3.04 -27.53 -21.94
C ASN A 206 -4.57 -27.46 -21.75
N ASP A 207 -5.24 -28.57 -22.07
CA ASP A 207 -6.66 -28.71 -21.79
C ASP A 207 -6.88 -29.31 -20.40
N ILE A 208 -7.17 -28.44 -19.43
CA ILE A 208 -7.32 -28.83 -18.03
C ILE A 208 -8.82 -28.98 -17.68
N PRO A 209 -9.19 -29.93 -16.80
CA PRO A 209 -10.57 -30.08 -16.34
C PRO A 209 -11.08 -28.83 -15.61
N MET A 210 -12.28 -28.38 -15.97
CA MET A 210 -12.89 -27.13 -15.49
C MET A 210 -14.11 -27.36 -14.59
N ASP A 211 -14.39 -28.60 -14.20
CA ASP A 211 -15.36 -28.88 -13.16
C ASP A 211 -14.85 -28.35 -11.79
N CYS A 212 -15.78 -28.06 -10.89
CA CYS A 212 -15.44 -27.46 -9.61
C CYS A 212 -14.55 -28.34 -8.74
N GLN A 213 -14.70 -29.68 -8.79
CA GLN A 213 -13.87 -30.58 -8.01
C GLN A 213 -12.41 -30.49 -8.48
N SER A 214 -12.18 -30.44 -9.79
CA SER A 214 -10.85 -30.25 -10.38
C SER A 214 -10.27 -28.88 -10.06
N ILE A 215 -11.06 -27.80 -10.11
CA ILE A 215 -10.61 -26.45 -9.73
C ILE A 215 -10.17 -26.41 -8.26
N TYR A 216 -10.96 -26.96 -7.34
CA TYR A 216 -10.59 -26.96 -5.91
C TYR A 216 -9.34 -27.80 -5.64
N LYS A 217 -9.21 -28.93 -6.34
CA LYS A 217 -8.01 -29.76 -6.29
C LYS A 217 -6.75 -29.06 -6.80
N ARG A 218 -6.83 -27.87 -7.43
CA ARG A 218 -5.65 -27.07 -7.81
C ARG A 218 -5.19 -26.09 -6.73
N GLY A 219 -5.86 -26.04 -5.57
CA GLY A 219 -5.34 -25.39 -4.37
C GLY A 219 -6.22 -24.28 -3.78
N PHE A 220 -7.38 -23.98 -4.37
CA PHE A 220 -8.28 -22.96 -3.82
C PHE A 220 -8.88 -23.41 -2.48
N ASN A 221 -8.40 -22.83 -1.37
CA ASN A 221 -9.04 -23.00 -0.07
C ASN A 221 -10.11 -21.93 0.17
N LYS A 222 -11.36 -22.37 0.17
CA LYS A 222 -12.53 -21.50 0.30
C LYS A 222 -12.89 -21.09 1.72
N ASN A 223 -12.39 -21.81 2.73
CA ASN A 223 -12.90 -21.70 4.09
C ASN A 223 -11.88 -21.18 5.09
N LYS A 224 -10.66 -20.85 4.65
CA LYS A 224 -9.56 -20.49 5.54
C LYS A 224 -9.27 -19.00 5.48
N ILE A 225 -9.57 -18.31 6.57
CA ILE A 225 -9.05 -16.97 6.83
C ILE A 225 -7.79 -17.13 7.67
N LEU A 226 -6.66 -16.64 7.15
CA LEU A 226 -5.32 -16.98 7.64
C LEU A 226 -4.82 -16.08 8.79
N SER A 227 -5.38 -14.87 8.94
CA SER A 227 -4.96 -13.92 9.98
C SER A 227 -6.09 -12.99 10.42
N ASN A 228 -5.91 -12.32 11.56
CA ASN A 228 -6.89 -11.35 12.06
C ASN A 228 -7.02 -10.12 11.16
N ILE A 229 -5.93 -9.69 10.50
CA ILE A 229 -5.99 -8.55 9.59
C ILE A 229 -6.75 -8.90 8.30
N GLU A 230 -6.63 -10.14 7.81
CA GLU A 230 -7.42 -10.64 6.67
C GLU A 230 -8.90 -10.86 7.00
N LYS A 231 -9.26 -10.97 8.29
CA LYS A 231 -10.67 -10.92 8.74
C LYS A 231 -11.20 -9.49 8.75
N LYS A 232 -10.33 -8.52 9.05
CA LYS A 232 -10.68 -7.12 9.25
C LYS A 232 -10.90 -6.38 7.93
N TYR A 233 -10.10 -6.70 6.91
CA TYR A 233 -10.12 -6.00 5.62
C TYR A 233 -10.32 -6.95 4.45
N SER A 234 -10.93 -6.42 3.39
CA SER A 234 -11.15 -7.10 2.12
C SER A 234 -10.54 -6.30 0.97
N LEU A 235 -9.80 -6.98 0.11
CA LEU A 235 -9.24 -6.42 -1.12
C LEU A 235 -10.08 -6.81 -2.33
N SER A 236 -10.09 -5.92 -3.32
CA SER A 236 -10.64 -6.17 -4.64
C SER A 236 -9.56 -6.09 -5.72
N PHE A 237 -9.73 -6.87 -6.78
CA PHE A 237 -8.83 -6.88 -7.94
C PHE A 237 -9.67 -6.77 -9.20
N ALA A 238 -9.42 -5.76 -10.02
CA ALA A 238 -10.06 -5.57 -11.32
C ALA A 238 -9.01 -5.79 -12.42
N SER A 239 -9.01 -6.98 -13.02
CA SER A 239 -8.01 -7.41 -13.98
C SER A 239 -8.58 -7.44 -15.40
N ASN A 240 -7.95 -6.70 -16.32
CA ASN A 240 -8.20 -6.85 -17.74
C ASN A 240 -7.30 -7.96 -18.30
N VAL A 241 -7.89 -9.02 -18.85
CA VAL A 241 -7.16 -10.22 -19.27
C VAL A 241 -7.48 -10.62 -20.71
N TYR A 242 -6.49 -11.20 -21.39
CA TYR A 242 -6.63 -11.59 -22.79
C TYR A 242 -5.97 -12.93 -23.14
N LYS A 243 -5.14 -13.55 -22.27
CA LYS A 243 -4.48 -14.82 -22.61
C LYS A 243 -4.26 -15.76 -21.42
N ASN A 244 -4.15 -17.05 -21.75
CA ASN A 244 -3.66 -18.14 -20.90
C ASN A 244 -4.32 -18.27 -19.53
N TYR A 245 -5.43 -19.02 -19.49
CA TYR A 245 -6.19 -19.31 -18.27
C TYR A 245 -5.33 -19.84 -17.11
N GLU A 246 -4.39 -20.76 -17.37
CA GLU A 246 -3.55 -21.35 -16.31
C GLU A 246 -2.68 -20.31 -15.61
N VAL A 247 -2.17 -19.31 -16.35
CA VAL A 247 -1.40 -18.20 -15.78
C VAL A 247 -2.30 -17.30 -14.93
N ILE A 248 -3.53 -17.03 -15.40
CA ILE A 248 -4.51 -16.22 -14.66
C ILE A 248 -4.92 -16.94 -13.37
N GLU A 249 -5.19 -18.24 -13.43
CA GLU A 249 -5.55 -19.07 -12.28
C GLU A 249 -4.40 -19.14 -11.27
N LEU A 250 -3.15 -19.28 -11.72
CA LEU A 250 -1.94 -19.22 -10.90
C LEU A 250 -1.80 -17.89 -10.16
N LYS A 251 -1.99 -16.77 -10.88
CA LYS A 251 -1.97 -15.42 -10.30
C LYS A 251 -3.08 -15.22 -9.29
N LEU A 252 -4.28 -15.74 -9.57
CA LEU A 252 -5.39 -15.70 -8.60
C LEU A 252 -5.04 -16.50 -7.36
N LEU A 253 -4.55 -17.73 -7.52
CA LEU A 253 -4.24 -18.65 -6.44
C LEU A 253 -3.19 -18.10 -5.48
N SER A 254 -2.18 -17.37 -5.98
CA SER A 254 -1.09 -16.82 -5.14
C SER A 254 -1.53 -15.70 -4.19
N ILE A 255 -2.69 -15.08 -4.43
CA ILE A 255 -3.27 -14.02 -3.60
C ILE A 255 -4.74 -14.30 -3.22
N TYR A 256 -5.20 -15.54 -3.39
CA TYR A 256 -6.60 -15.88 -3.15
C TYR A 256 -6.93 -15.81 -1.67
N SER A 257 -7.98 -15.06 -1.33
CA SER A 257 -8.61 -15.04 -0.03
C SER A 257 -10.12 -15.13 -0.22
N PRO A 258 -10.84 -15.92 0.59
CA PRO A 258 -12.30 -15.98 0.52
C PRO A 258 -12.98 -14.66 0.89
N ASN A 259 -12.29 -13.77 1.61
CA ASN A 259 -12.82 -12.45 1.98
C ASN A 259 -12.65 -11.41 0.88
N ASN A 260 -11.80 -11.66 -0.12
CA ASN A 260 -11.51 -10.74 -1.21
C ASN A 260 -12.43 -10.94 -2.41
N HIS A 261 -12.34 -10.03 -3.38
CA HIS A 261 -13.18 -10.00 -4.57
C HIS A 261 -12.34 -9.83 -5.85
N TYR A 262 -12.61 -10.64 -6.88
CA TYR A 262 -11.79 -10.71 -8.08
C TYR A 262 -12.66 -10.55 -9.32
N CYS A 263 -12.55 -9.42 -10.01
CA CYS A 263 -13.25 -9.17 -11.26
C CYS A 263 -12.32 -9.29 -12.46
N TYR A 264 -12.68 -10.11 -13.43
CA TYR A 264 -11.93 -10.33 -14.65
C TYR A 264 -12.71 -9.86 -15.87
N MET A 265 -12.26 -8.77 -16.48
CA MET A 265 -12.78 -8.33 -17.77
C MET A 265 -11.98 -9.02 -18.87
N VAL A 266 -12.65 -9.89 -19.64
CA VAL A 266 -12.01 -10.70 -20.68
C VAL A 266 -12.19 -10.03 -22.03
N ASP A 267 -11.07 -9.78 -22.71
CA ASP A 267 -11.04 -9.25 -24.08
C ASP A 267 -11.94 -10.09 -25.01
N SER A 268 -12.84 -9.43 -25.74
CA SER A 268 -13.83 -10.08 -26.62
C SER A 268 -13.21 -10.95 -27.71
N LYS A 269 -11.93 -10.72 -28.06
CA LYS A 269 -11.20 -11.55 -29.03
C LYS A 269 -10.86 -12.95 -28.52
N ASN A 270 -11.09 -13.24 -27.23
CA ASN A 270 -10.66 -14.48 -26.59
C ASN A 270 -11.84 -15.29 -26.01
N PRO A 271 -12.77 -15.79 -26.86
CA PRO A 271 -13.99 -16.47 -26.41
C PRO A 271 -13.70 -17.76 -25.62
N ARG A 272 -12.62 -18.49 -25.94
CA ARG A 272 -12.21 -19.69 -25.20
C ARG A 272 -11.77 -19.36 -23.77
N LEU A 273 -11.01 -18.28 -23.61
CA LEU A 273 -10.62 -17.80 -22.28
C LEU A 273 -11.85 -17.35 -21.50
N TYR A 274 -12.74 -16.57 -22.13
CA TYR A 274 -13.99 -16.13 -21.52
C TYR A 274 -14.79 -17.32 -20.98
N GLN A 275 -15.00 -18.35 -21.79
CA GLN A 275 -15.72 -19.56 -21.36
C GLN A 275 -15.06 -20.24 -20.14
N ARG A 276 -13.73 -20.33 -20.11
CA ARG A 276 -13.01 -20.89 -18.95
C ARG A 276 -13.15 -20.02 -17.70
N MET A 277 -13.08 -18.70 -17.84
CA MET A 277 -13.30 -17.77 -16.72
C MET A 277 -14.74 -17.85 -16.16
N ILE A 278 -15.74 -18.05 -17.03
CA ILE A 278 -17.13 -18.30 -16.61
C ILE A 278 -17.25 -19.59 -15.79
N LEU A 279 -16.55 -20.65 -16.17
CA LEU A 279 -16.51 -21.91 -15.40
C LEU A 279 -15.82 -21.71 -14.04
N LEU A 280 -14.76 -20.90 -13.98
CA LEU A 280 -14.11 -20.52 -12.72
C LEU A 280 -15.05 -19.74 -11.79
N GLU A 281 -15.76 -18.72 -12.30
CA GLU A 281 -16.76 -17.95 -11.56
C GLU A 281 -17.86 -18.84 -10.96
N LYS A 282 -18.33 -19.86 -11.70
CA LYS A 282 -19.32 -20.82 -11.16
C LYS A 282 -18.83 -21.58 -9.93
N CYS A 283 -17.51 -21.77 -9.82
CA CYS A 283 -16.90 -22.52 -8.72
C CYS A 283 -16.39 -21.61 -7.59
N LEU A 284 -15.97 -20.39 -7.87
CA LEU A 284 -15.46 -19.44 -6.87
C LEU A 284 -16.43 -18.25 -6.73
N PRO A 285 -17.24 -18.18 -5.65
CA PRO A 285 -18.33 -17.21 -5.54
C PRO A 285 -17.88 -15.74 -5.43
N ASN A 286 -16.59 -15.52 -5.15
CA ASN A 286 -15.96 -14.22 -5.07
C ASN A 286 -15.15 -13.83 -6.33
N VAL A 287 -15.23 -14.66 -7.39
CA VAL A 287 -14.74 -14.34 -8.72
C VAL A 287 -15.92 -13.86 -9.56
N TYR A 288 -15.72 -12.80 -10.35
CA TYR A 288 -16.75 -12.17 -11.15
C TYR A 288 -16.26 -11.97 -12.58
N VAL A 289 -17.06 -12.36 -13.55
CA VAL A 289 -16.75 -12.20 -14.97
C VAL A 289 -17.88 -11.42 -15.62
N PRO A 290 -17.73 -10.11 -15.89
CA PRO A 290 -18.76 -9.35 -16.58
C PRO A 290 -19.18 -10.02 -17.89
N ARG A 291 -20.50 -10.03 -18.18
CA ARG A 291 -21.04 -10.56 -19.43
C ARG A 291 -20.84 -9.62 -20.61
N ILE A 292 -20.67 -8.34 -20.33
CA ILE A 292 -20.20 -7.35 -21.31
C ILE A 292 -18.71 -7.59 -21.58
N GLN A 293 -18.29 -7.43 -22.83
CA GLN A 293 -16.91 -7.57 -23.27
C GLN A 293 -16.57 -6.44 -24.24
N TYR A 294 -15.28 -6.08 -24.32
CA TYR A 294 -14.78 -5.09 -25.27
C TYR A 294 -13.55 -5.64 -25.99
N ASP A 295 -13.32 -5.17 -27.23
CA ASP A 295 -12.10 -5.45 -27.99
C ASP A 295 -10.99 -4.53 -27.48
N MET A 296 -10.16 -5.05 -26.57
CA MET A 296 -9.09 -4.26 -25.97
C MET A 296 -7.87 -4.23 -26.89
N LYS A 297 -7.30 -3.05 -27.13
CA LYS A 297 -6.16 -2.91 -28.06
C LYS A 297 -4.88 -2.55 -27.31
N SER A 298 -3.73 -2.89 -27.90
CA SER A 298 -2.41 -2.64 -27.31
C SER A 298 -2.03 -1.15 -27.21
N ASN A 299 -2.78 -0.27 -27.89
CA ASN A 299 -2.65 1.18 -27.79
C ASN A 299 -3.49 1.77 -26.63
N GLY A 300 -4.24 0.95 -25.88
CA GLY A 300 -5.01 1.37 -24.71
C GLY A 300 -6.53 1.41 -24.89
N GLU A 301 -7.04 1.24 -26.12
CA GLU A 301 -8.48 1.26 -26.37
C GLU A 301 -9.21 0.22 -25.50
N ASN A 302 -10.34 0.67 -24.94
CA ASN A 302 -11.26 -0.04 -24.08
C ASN A 302 -10.69 -0.50 -22.72
N THR A 303 -9.42 -0.22 -22.40
CA THR A 303 -8.80 -0.60 -21.11
C THR A 303 -9.53 0.06 -19.94
N SER A 304 -9.69 1.39 -19.96
CA SER A 304 -10.30 2.11 -18.84
C SER A 304 -11.81 1.82 -18.68
N ILE A 305 -12.53 1.68 -19.79
CA ILE A 305 -13.96 1.29 -19.78
C ILE A 305 -14.11 -0.10 -19.16
N SER A 306 -13.20 -1.02 -19.49
CA SER A 306 -13.17 -2.38 -18.95
C SER A 306 -12.98 -2.39 -17.43
N HIS A 307 -12.01 -1.63 -16.92
CA HIS A 307 -11.84 -1.46 -15.47
C HIS A 307 -13.07 -0.83 -14.81
N PHE A 308 -13.70 0.16 -15.45
CA PHE A 308 -14.90 0.80 -14.92
C PHE A 308 -16.09 -0.17 -14.77
N GLN A 309 -16.25 -1.13 -15.69
CA GLN A 309 -17.26 -2.19 -15.52
C GLN A 309 -16.97 -3.08 -14.31
N CYS A 310 -15.70 -3.41 -14.09
CA CYS A 310 -15.31 -4.16 -12.89
C CYS A 310 -15.54 -3.34 -11.61
N MET A 311 -15.21 -2.05 -11.58
CA MET A 311 -15.52 -1.16 -10.45
C MET A 311 -17.02 -1.19 -10.12
N LYS A 312 -17.90 -1.03 -11.12
CA LYS A 312 -19.36 -1.13 -10.96
C LYS A 312 -19.79 -2.46 -10.35
N ARG A 313 -19.20 -3.57 -10.79
CA ARG A 313 -19.51 -4.91 -10.26
C ARG A 313 -19.01 -5.09 -8.84
N LEU A 314 -17.83 -4.58 -8.51
CA LEU A 314 -17.18 -4.73 -7.21
C LEU A 314 -17.86 -3.88 -6.13
N LEU A 315 -18.42 -2.71 -6.45
CA LEU A 315 -19.15 -1.89 -5.47
C LEU A 315 -20.41 -2.54 -4.89
N LYS A 316 -20.90 -3.63 -5.51
CA LYS A 316 -21.96 -4.49 -4.96
C LYS A 316 -21.47 -5.39 -3.82
N THR A 317 -20.19 -5.32 -3.49
CA THR A 317 -19.52 -6.12 -2.47
C THR A 317 -18.89 -5.21 -1.42
N ASN A 318 -18.41 -5.79 -0.32
CA ASN A 318 -17.77 -5.04 0.75
C ASN A 318 -16.25 -5.22 0.70
N PHE A 319 -15.56 -4.25 0.11
CA PHE A 319 -14.09 -4.20 0.02
C PHE A 319 -13.57 -2.86 0.51
N ASP A 320 -12.33 -2.79 0.95
CA ASP A 320 -11.69 -1.56 1.44
C ASP A 320 -10.83 -0.89 0.38
N TYR A 321 -10.20 -1.69 -0.50
CA TYR A 321 -9.27 -1.22 -1.51
C TYR A 321 -9.34 -2.06 -2.79
N VAL A 322 -9.20 -1.43 -3.96
CA VAL A 322 -9.14 -2.11 -5.26
C VAL A 322 -7.82 -1.86 -5.97
N PHE A 323 -7.24 -2.91 -6.55
CA PHE A 323 -6.16 -2.82 -7.53
C PHE A 323 -6.71 -2.95 -8.94
N LEU A 324 -6.37 -2.01 -9.82
CA LEU A 324 -6.61 -2.12 -11.25
C LEU A 324 -5.38 -2.75 -11.88
N LEU A 325 -5.54 -3.90 -12.52
CA LEU A 325 -4.45 -4.71 -13.06
C LEU A 325 -4.67 -4.99 -14.56
N GLN A 326 -3.59 -5.24 -15.29
CA GLN A 326 -3.62 -5.76 -16.64
C GLN A 326 -3.29 -7.27 -16.62
N ASN A 327 -3.10 -7.86 -17.80
CA ASN A 327 -2.95 -9.30 -17.94
C ASN A 327 -1.66 -9.82 -17.30
N ASP A 328 -0.58 -9.04 -17.35
CA ASP A 328 0.79 -9.53 -17.13
C ASP A 328 1.31 -9.24 -15.71
N GLU A 329 0.59 -8.48 -14.89
CA GLU A 329 0.93 -8.27 -13.48
C GLU A 329 0.96 -9.60 -12.71
N MET A 330 2.11 -9.89 -12.10
CA MET A 330 2.28 -10.99 -11.15
C MET A 330 2.37 -10.40 -9.74
N PRO A 331 1.61 -10.89 -8.74
CA PRO A 331 1.78 -10.46 -7.36
C PRO A 331 3.22 -10.66 -6.89
N LEU A 332 3.74 -9.75 -6.05
CA LEU A 332 5.03 -9.82 -5.35
C LEU A 332 4.85 -9.89 -3.82
N LYS A 333 3.60 -9.92 -3.36
CA LYS A 333 3.18 -9.92 -1.97
C LYS A 333 2.05 -10.91 -1.81
N THR A 334 2.02 -11.58 -0.67
CA THR A 334 0.85 -12.36 -0.23
C THR A 334 -0.32 -11.43 0.10
N ASN A 335 -1.54 -11.98 0.19
CA ASN A 335 -2.71 -11.19 0.57
C ASN A 335 -2.53 -10.44 1.90
N ARG A 336 -2.04 -11.15 2.93
CA ARG A 336 -1.74 -10.57 4.24
C ARG A 336 -0.75 -9.40 4.14
N GLU A 337 0.34 -9.57 3.38
CA GLU A 337 1.33 -8.50 3.20
C GLU A 337 0.73 -7.28 2.50
N LEU A 338 -0.09 -7.46 1.46
CA LEU A 338 -0.78 -6.35 0.81
C LEU A 338 -1.64 -5.56 1.80
N ILE A 339 -2.43 -6.26 2.64
CA ILE A 339 -3.29 -5.61 3.63
C ILE A 339 -2.47 -4.91 4.72
N GLU A 340 -1.42 -5.53 5.26
CA GLU A 340 -0.56 -4.90 6.28
C GLU A 340 0.12 -3.64 5.74
N ILE A 341 0.57 -3.65 4.48
CA ILE A 341 1.15 -2.49 3.81
C ILE A 341 0.10 -1.39 3.60
N LEU A 342 -1.07 -1.74 3.05
CA LEU A 342 -2.15 -0.77 2.80
C LEU A 342 -2.67 -0.15 4.11
N GLU A 343 -2.88 -0.94 5.16
CA GLU A 343 -3.28 -0.42 6.48
C GLU A 343 -2.24 0.58 7.01
N THR A 344 -0.95 0.26 6.89
CA THR A 344 0.15 1.13 7.30
C THR A 344 0.16 2.47 6.55
N MET A 345 -0.26 2.48 5.30
CA MET A 345 -0.38 3.67 4.46
C MET A 345 -1.74 4.37 4.58
N ASN A 346 -2.58 3.98 5.54
CA ASN A 346 -3.98 4.45 5.67
C ASN A 346 -4.79 4.31 4.37
N PHE A 347 -4.55 3.22 3.61
CA PHE A 347 -5.19 2.94 2.33
C PHE A 347 -5.06 4.10 1.34
N ALA A 348 -3.89 4.74 1.31
CA ALA A 348 -3.59 5.79 0.35
C ALA A 348 -3.78 5.31 -1.10
N ILE A 349 -4.18 6.22 -1.99
CA ILE A 349 -4.08 5.98 -3.43
C ILE A 349 -2.62 5.70 -3.77
N ASP A 350 -2.38 4.71 -4.61
CA ASP A 350 -1.06 4.43 -5.16
C ASP A 350 -1.14 4.38 -6.68
N MET A 351 -0.58 5.40 -7.31
CA MET A 351 -0.69 5.60 -8.74
C MET A 351 0.54 6.31 -9.27
N ARG A 352 1.00 5.94 -10.47
CA ARG A 352 1.99 6.73 -11.19
C ARG A 352 1.28 7.98 -11.73
N ILE A 353 1.78 9.17 -11.37
CA ILE A 353 1.20 10.44 -11.81
C ILE A 353 2.33 11.38 -12.22
N THR A 354 2.23 11.99 -13.42
CA THR A 354 3.20 12.95 -13.96
C THR A 354 2.48 14.00 -14.81
N ILE A 355 3.07 15.20 -14.90
CA ILE A 355 2.60 16.25 -15.81
C ILE A 355 3.60 16.33 -16.97
N ASP A 356 3.25 15.71 -18.09
CA ASP A 356 4.09 15.60 -19.29
C ASP A 356 3.31 16.14 -20.49
N LYS A 357 3.39 17.47 -20.70
CA LYS A 357 2.57 18.17 -21.70
C LYS A 357 2.75 17.63 -23.12
N PRO A 358 3.97 17.34 -23.62
CA PRO A 358 4.15 16.76 -24.96
C PRO A 358 3.45 15.40 -25.11
N ILE A 359 3.60 14.51 -24.14
CA ILE A 359 2.96 13.18 -24.20
C ILE A 359 1.44 13.28 -24.04
N ILE A 360 0.94 14.19 -23.20
CA ILE A 360 -0.51 14.43 -23.10
C ILE A 360 -1.07 14.92 -24.44
N LYS A 361 -0.37 15.85 -25.10
CA LYS A 361 -0.76 16.38 -26.42
C LYS A 361 -0.86 15.33 -27.52
N SER A 362 -0.03 14.28 -27.49
CA SER A 362 -0.08 13.21 -28.48
C SER A 362 -1.11 12.12 -28.19
N ARG A 363 -1.80 12.19 -27.04
CA ARG A 363 -2.68 11.14 -26.52
C ARG A 363 -4.12 11.55 -26.31
N VAL A 364 -4.41 12.85 -26.48
CA VAL A 364 -5.73 13.44 -26.32
C VAL A 364 -6.12 14.10 -27.63
N ASP A 365 -7.33 13.80 -28.09
CA ASP A 365 -7.96 14.51 -29.20
C ASP A 365 -8.47 15.88 -28.72
N PHE A 366 -7.72 16.95 -29.01
CA PHE A 366 -8.09 18.33 -28.64
C PHE A 366 -9.04 19.01 -29.62
N GLU A 367 -9.48 18.34 -30.69
CA GLU A 367 -10.57 18.84 -31.54
C GLU A 367 -11.93 18.69 -30.83
N LYS A 368 -12.01 17.74 -29.89
CA LYS A 368 -13.16 17.57 -28.99
C LYS A 368 -13.16 18.61 -27.89
N SER A 369 -14.35 18.98 -27.41
CA SER A 369 -14.46 19.79 -26.21
C SER A 369 -14.23 18.96 -24.95
N TRP A 370 -13.38 19.48 -24.06
CA TRP A 370 -13.04 18.87 -22.77
C TRP A 370 -13.57 19.70 -21.59
N LYS A 371 -14.53 20.61 -21.85
CA LYS A 371 -15.18 21.40 -20.81
C LYS A 371 -16.12 20.54 -19.98
N PHE A 372 -16.23 20.81 -18.69
CA PHE A 372 -17.09 20.04 -17.79
C PHE A 372 -18.56 20.00 -18.25
N LYS A 373 -19.07 21.09 -18.84
CA LYS A 373 -20.41 21.12 -19.44
C LYS A 373 -20.61 20.16 -20.60
N ASP A 374 -19.60 19.97 -21.44
CA ASP A 374 -19.69 19.13 -22.63
C ASP A 374 -19.46 17.65 -22.27
N LEU A 375 -18.69 17.39 -21.19
CA LEU A 375 -18.52 16.06 -20.63
C LEU A 375 -19.75 15.57 -19.84
N ASN A 376 -20.63 16.47 -19.40
CA ASN A 376 -21.77 16.16 -18.52
C ASN A 376 -21.36 15.31 -17.30
N ILE A 377 -20.23 15.65 -16.68
CA ILE A 377 -19.62 14.80 -15.64
C ILE A 377 -20.34 14.86 -14.29
N PHE A 378 -21.03 15.97 -14.01
CA PHE A 378 -21.76 16.19 -12.77
C PHE A 378 -23.20 15.71 -12.90
N LEU A 379 -23.67 14.96 -11.89
CA LEU A 379 -24.98 14.33 -11.91
C LEU A 379 -26.12 15.37 -11.85
N ASP A 380 -27.17 15.10 -12.60
CA ASP A 380 -28.42 15.87 -12.55
C ASP A 380 -29.08 15.77 -11.18
N GLY A 381 -29.60 16.91 -10.71
CA GLY A 381 -30.54 16.91 -9.59
C GLY A 381 -31.98 16.72 -10.08
N ASN A 382 -32.82 16.06 -9.28
CA ASN A 382 -34.27 16.23 -9.40
C ASN A 382 -34.66 17.58 -8.81
N CYS A 383 -34.39 18.65 -9.57
CA CYS A 383 -34.76 20.02 -9.19
C CYS A 383 -36.15 20.33 -9.76
N THR A 384 -37.20 20.04 -9.00
CA THR A 384 -38.52 20.65 -9.23
C THR A 384 -38.53 22.02 -8.58
N VAL A 385 -39.11 23.04 -9.24
CA VAL A 385 -39.26 24.43 -8.73
C VAL A 385 -39.77 24.47 -7.28
N ILE A 386 -40.63 23.53 -6.91
CA ILE A 386 -41.18 23.36 -5.56
C ILE A 386 -40.11 23.08 -4.49
N LYS A 387 -39.06 22.30 -4.79
CA LYS A 387 -38.00 21.97 -3.81
C LYS A 387 -37.05 23.13 -3.55
N LEU A 388 -36.79 23.95 -4.57
CA LEU A 388 -35.98 25.17 -4.46
C LEU A 388 -36.69 26.19 -3.54
N LEU A 389 -38.01 26.36 -3.71
CA LEU A 389 -38.85 27.23 -2.91
C LEU A 389 -39.02 26.77 -1.44
N LEU A 390 -38.89 25.46 -1.18
CA LEU A 390 -39.09 24.88 0.15
C LEU A 390 -37.79 24.65 0.94
N SER A 391 -36.62 25.02 0.41
CA SER A 391 -35.30 24.72 1.02
C SER A 391 -35.11 23.25 1.42
N LEU A 392 -35.78 22.34 0.71
CA LEU A 392 -35.66 20.90 0.91
C LEU A 392 -34.40 20.38 0.20
N HIS A 393 -33.77 19.33 0.76
CA HIS A 393 -32.52 18.75 0.27
C HIS A 393 -32.40 18.70 -1.26
N PHE A 394 -31.46 19.50 -1.79
CA PHE A 394 -30.99 19.43 -3.17
C PHE A 394 -30.34 18.07 -3.40
N SER A 395 -30.82 17.31 -4.40
CA SER A 395 -30.31 15.97 -4.72
C SER A 395 -29.36 15.95 -5.92
N GLY A 396 -28.98 17.12 -6.45
CA GLY A 396 -28.06 17.26 -7.58
C GLY A 396 -26.65 17.63 -7.17
N ASP A 397 -25.75 17.72 -8.14
CA ASP A 397 -24.39 18.22 -7.92
C ASP A 397 -24.34 19.74 -8.09
N ILE A 398 -24.02 20.48 -7.02
CA ILE A 398 -24.01 21.94 -6.99
C ILE A 398 -23.05 22.56 -8.01
N ARG A 399 -22.02 21.82 -8.44
CA ARG A 399 -21.04 22.28 -9.43
C ARG A 399 -21.67 22.49 -10.80
N LYS A 400 -22.80 21.82 -11.08
CA LYS A 400 -23.55 21.97 -12.35
C LYS A 400 -24.17 23.35 -12.52
N GLU A 401 -24.54 24.00 -11.42
CA GLU A 401 -25.10 25.36 -11.41
C GLU A 401 -24.03 26.45 -11.48
N ASN A 402 -22.75 26.08 -11.30
CA ASN A 402 -21.64 27.02 -11.33
C ASN A 402 -21.10 27.16 -12.76
N ALA A 403 -21.53 28.20 -13.46
CA ALA A 403 -21.09 28.49 -14.84
C ALA A 403 -19.55 28.61 -14.98
N THR A 404 -18.85 29.09 -13.95
CA THR A 404 -17.38 29.17 -13.95
C THR A 404 -16.74 27.78 -13.92
N ILE A 405 -17.26 26.86 -13.11
CA ILE A 405 -16.80 25.46 -13.12
C ILE A 405 -17.16 24.79 -14.44
N MET A 406 -18.40 24.95 -14.89
CA MET A 406 -18.91 24.26 -16.08
C MET A 406 -18.20 24.67 -17.38
N ASN A 407 -17.68 25.90 -17.46
CA ASN A 407 -16.90 26.38 -18.60
C ASN A 407 -15.39 26.04 -18.53
N GLN A 408 -14.90 25.50 -17.41
CA GLN A 408 -13.51 25.05 -17.29
C GLN A 408 -13.29 23.72 -18.03
N THR A 409 -12.07 23.57 -18.55
CA THR A 409 -11.59 22.38 -19.24
C THR A 409 -10.94 21.44 -18.23
N ILE A 410 -11.21 20.14 -18.33
CA ILE A 410 -10.51 19.14 -17.50
C ILE A 410 -9.00 19.15 -17.80
N GLU A 411 -8.18 19.11 -16.75
CA GLU A 411 -6.73 19.16 -16.88
C GLU A 411 -6.12 17.74 -16.89
N PHE A 412 -5.66 17.30 -18.06
CA PHE A 412 -5.08 15.97 -18.22
C PHE A 412 -3.78 15.76 -17.45
N THR A 413 -3.64 14.56 -16.91
CA THR A 413 -2.46 14.08 -16.19
C THR A 413 -2.10 12.69 -16.68
N LYS A 414 -0.80 12.38 -16.79
CA LYS A 414 -0.28 11.12 -17.29
C LYS A 414 0.08 10.17 -16.16
N GLY A 415 -0.02 8.87 -16.39
CA GLY A 415 0.47 7.85 -15.48
C GLY A 415 0.68 6.49 -16.11
N LEU A 416 0.30 5.46 -15.37
CA LEU A 416 0.28 4.06 -15.80
C LEU A 416 -1.09 3.48 -15.42
N VAL A 417 -1.53 2.47 -16.17
CA VAL A 417 -2.84 1.85 -15.96
C VAL A 417 -2.98 1.23 -14.57
N THR A 418 -1.94 0.55 -14.10
CA THR A 418 -1.93 -0.15 -12.82
C THR A 418 -1.99 0.88 -11.67
N THR A 419 -3.01 0.76 -10.82
CA THR A 419 -3.25 1.72 -9.74
C THR A 419 -4.01 1.05 -8.60
N GLY A 420 -3.82 1.57 -7.39
CA GLY A 420 -4.53 1.18 -6.19
C GLY A 420 -5.43 2.32 -5.70
N LEU A 421 -6.70 2.01 -5.43
CA LEU A 421 -7.72 2.98 -5.02
C LEU A 421 -8.50 2.50 -3.80
N PRO A 422 -8.74 3.36 -2.79
CA PRO A 422 -9.66 3.05 -1.71
C PRO A 422 -11.12 3.05 -2.21
N ARG A 423 -11.98 2.31 -1.50
CA ARG A 423 -13.38 2.08 -1.89
C ARG A 423 -14.18 3.37 -2.07
N ASP A 424 -13.93 4.38 -1.26
CA ASP A 424 -14.60 5.69 -1.32
C ASP A 424 -14.29 6.44 -2.62
N SER A 425 -13.05 6.40 -3.12
CA SER A 425 -12.69 6.93 -4.44
C SER A 425 -13.47 6.22 -5.55
N VAL A 426 -13.57 4.89 -5.49
CA VAL A 426 -14.29 4.08 -6.49
C VAL A 426 -15.79 4.36 -6.45
N ASP A 427 -16.37 4.41 -5.25
CA ASP A 427 -17.79 4.74 -5.05
C ASP A 427 -18.12 6.11 -5.64
N TYR A 428 -17.26 7.09 -5.40
CA TYR A 428 -17.44 8.44 -5.93
C TYR A 428 -17.37 8.47 -7.47
N LEU A 429 -16.36 7.82 -8.07
CA LEU A 429 -16.19 7.75 -9.52
C LEU A 429 -17.38 7.07 -10.21
N VAL A 430 -17.98 6.06 -9.59
CA VAL A 430 -19.07 5.26 -10.16
C VAL A 430 -20.45 5.87 -9.89
N ASN A 431 -20.69 6.34 -8.66
CA ASN A 431 -22.02 6.70 -8.16
C ASN A 431 -22.22 8.20 -7.94
N LYS A 432 -21.16 9.02 -7.92
CA LYS A 432 -21.23 10.47 -7.70
C LYS A 432 -20.83 11.31 -8.90
N LEU A 433 -20.29 10.68 -9.95
CA LEU A 433 -19.96 11.31 -11.22
C LEU A 433 -20.55 10.50 -12.38
N ASN A 434 -20.81 11.17 -13.50
CA ASN A 434 -21.08 10.54 -14.78
C ASN A 434 -19.85 10.65 -15.69
N ILE A 435 -18.88 9.75 -15.52
CA ILE A 435 -17.65 9.75 -16.32
C ILE A 435 -17.80 9.09 -17.71
N THR A 436 -19.03 8.75 -18.13
CA THR A 436 -19.27 7.99 -19.37
C THR A 436 -18.78 8.72 -20.61
N THR A 437 -19.15 10.00 -20.76
CA THR A 437 -18.72 10.84 -21.90
C THR A 437 -17.20 10.99 -21.91
N PHE A 438 -16.59 11.24 -20.74
CA PHE A 438 -15.14 11.35 -20.60
C PHE A 438 -14.43 10.06 -21.05
N LEU A 439 -14.87 8.90 -20.56
CA LEU A 439 -14.30 7.60 -20.93
C LEU A 439 -14.45 7.32 -22.44
N ASN A 440 -15.64 7.56 -22.99
CA ASN A 440 -15.89 7.31 -24.41
C ASN A 440 -15.11 8.27 -25.32
N GLN A 441 -14.97 9.53 -24.93
CA GLN A 441 -14.24 10.52 -25.73
C GLN A 441 -12.72 10.30 -25.69
N LEU A 442 -12.18 9.83 -24.56
CA LEU A 442 -10.76 9.53 -24.41
C LEU A 442 -10.38 8.20 -25.09
N ASN A 443 -11.35 7.29 -25.24
CA ASN A 443 -11.19 6.00 -25.89
C ASN A 443 -11.05 6.15 -27.42
N THR A 444 -9.84 6.50 -27.86
CA THR A 444 -9.47 6.72 -29.26
C THR A 444 -8.35 5.78 -29.68
N ASN A 445 -7.99 5.77 -30.97
CA ASN A 445 -6.85 5.00 -31.45
C ASN A 445 -5.47 5.60 -31.05
N LEU A 446 -5.43 6.75 -30.36
CA LEU A 446 -4.20 7.38 -29.90
C LEU A 446 -3.51 6.52 -28.83
N TYR A 447 -2.20 6.33 -28.98
CA TYR A 447 -1.41 5.41 -28.16
C TYR A 447 -1.24 5.86 -26.71
N GLY A 448 -1.71 5.06 -25.76
CA GLY A 448 -1.58 5.29 -24.32
C GLY A 448 -2.65 6.23 -23.76
N ASN A 449 -3.83 6.28 -24.37
CA ASN A 449 -4.96 7.06 -23.86
C ASN A 449 -5.45 6.57 -22.48
N ASP A 450 -5.31 5.27 -22.21
CA ASP A 450 -5.65 4.62 -20.94
C ASP A 450 -4.74 5.02 -19.78
N GLU A 451 -3.52 5.46 -20.10
CA GLU A 451 -2.57 6.04 -19.15
C GLU A 451 -2.90 7.50 -18.76
N LEU A 452 -4.05 8.03 -19.18
CA LEU A 452 -4.53 9.37 -18.80
C LEU A 452 -5.78 9.34 -17.93
N THR A 453 -6.59 8.28 -17.98
CA THR A 453 -7.94 8.25 -17.39
C THR A 453 -7.93 8.52 -15.89
N TRP A 454 -7.38 7.59 -15.11
CA TRP A 454 -7.50 7.61 -13.65
C TRP A 454 -6.71 8.76 -13.06
N GLN A 455 -5.54 9.06 -13.62
CA GLN A 455 -4.69 10.17 -13.22
C GLN A 455 -5.37 11.51 -13.41
N THR A 456 -6.06 11.71 -14.52
CA THR A 456 -6.81 12.95 -14.78
C THR A 456 -7.94 13.11 -13.78
N LEU A 457 -8.75 12.06 -13.58
CA LEU A 457 -9.91 12.11 -12.67
C LEU A 457 -9.49 12.30 -11.20
N LEU A 458 -8.39 11.66 -10.78
CA LEU A 458 -7.91 11.68 -9.39
C LEU A 458 -6.88 12.78 -9.10
N SER A 459 -6.60 13.68 -10.05
CA SER A 459 -5.78 14.87 -9.82
C SER A 459 -6.54 16.19 -9.90
N SER A 460 -7.85 16.13 -10.19
CA SER A 460 -8.72 17.29 -10.29
C SER A 460 -9.31 17.67 -8.94
N ASP A 461 -8.99 18.88 -8.49
CA ASP A 461 -9.61 19.57 -7.36
C ASP A 461 -11.08 19.91 -7.58
N ILE A 462 -11.46 20.15 -8.84
CA ILE A 462 -12.85 20.39 -9.22
C ILE A 462 -13.69 19.12 -9.08
N LEU A 463 -13.17 17.97 -9.51
CA LEU A 463 -13.86 16.68 -9.36
C LEU A 463 -13.90 16.22 -7.90
N ASN A 464 -12.88 16.58 -7.12
CA ASN A 464 -12.83 16.36 -5.66
C ASN A 464 -13.15 14.90 -5.28
N VAL A 465 -12.61 13.95 -6.04
CA VAL A 465 -12.76 12.53 -5.75
C VAL A 465 -12.08 12.24 -4.41
N PRO A 466 -12.66 11.47 -3.47
CA PRO A 466 -12.02 11.16 -2.20
C PRO A 466 -10.59 10.66 -2.39
N GLY A 467 -9.64 11.26 -1.68
CA GLY A 467 -8.21 10.95 -1.79
C GLY A 467 -7.48 11.55 -3.01
N TYR A 468 -8.15 12.36 -3.84
CA TYR A 468 -7.51 13.01 -4.99
C TYR A 468 -6.22 13.76 -4.62
N VAL A 469 -5.35 13.92 -5.60
CA VAL A 469 -4.04 14.54 -5.45
C VAL A 469 -3.99 15.81 -6.30
N PRO A 470 -4.15 17.00 -5.72
CA PRO A 470 -4.01 18.25 -6.46
C PRO A 470 -2.70 18.28 -7.24
N ARG A 471 -2.73 18.81 -8.47
CA ARG A 471 -1.57 18.84 -9.38
C ARG A 471 -0.31 19.44 -8.75
N LYS A 472 -0.47 20.47 -7.90
CA LYS A 472 0.64 21.12 -7.17
C LYS A 472 1.40 20.19 -6.21
N TYR A 473 0.80 19.07 -5.81
CA TYR A 473 1.36 18.13 -4.83
C TYR A 473 1.90 16.83 -5.46
N ILE A 474 1.67 16.60 -6.76
CA ILE A 474 2.08 15.35 -7.45
C ILE A 474 3.58 15.10 -7.33
N MET A 475 4.42 16.07 -7.70
CA MET A 475 5.89 15.89 -7.71
C MET A 475 6.46 15.63 -6.32
N LYS A 476 5.73 16.04 -5.29
CA LYS A 476 6.14 16.04 -3.89
C LYS A 476 5.76 14.74 -3.19
N TYR A 477 4.53 14.27 -3.42
CA TYR A 477 3.93 13.13 -2.71
C TYR A 477 3.75 11.87 -3.57
N PHE A 478 3.89 11.97 -4.89
CA PHE A 478 3.78 10.84 -5.82
C PHE A 478 5.00 10.73 -6.76
N PRO A 479 6.24 10.78 -6.22
CA PRO A 479 7.43 10.67 -7.03
C PRO A 479 7.59 9.25 -7.59
N GLN A 480 8.34 9.11 -8.69
CA GLN A 480 8.43 7.85 -9.44
C GLN A 480 8.90 6.67 -8.60
N GLN A 481 9.89 6.90 -7.74
CA GLN A 481 10.52 5.87 -6.92
C GLN A 481 9.62 5.32 -5.79
N TYR A 482 8.49 5.98 -5.52
CA TYR A 482 7.49 5.56 -4.54
C TYR A 482 6.16 5.13 -5.17
N TYR A 483 6.15 4.85 -6.48
CA TYR A 483 5.04 4.17 -7.13
C TYR A 483 5.14 2.67 -6.87
N LEU A 484 4.26 2.14 -6.01
CA LEU A 484 4.40 0.77 -5.47
C LEU A 484 3.61 -0.28 -6.27
N SER A 485 2.60 0.13 -7.02
CA SER A 485 1.66 -0.77 -7.69
C SER A 485 2.33 -1.62 -8.75
N ARG A 486 3.44 -1.18 -9.35
CA ARG A 486 4.09 -1.97 -10.40
C ARG A 486 5.59 -1.73 -10.48
N LEU A 487 6.37 -2.78 -10.22
CA LEU A 487 7.77 -2.82 -10.64
C LEU A 487 7.83 -3.07 -12.15
N VAL A 488 8.44 -2.15 -12.89
CA VAL A 488 8.74 -2.30 -14.31
C VAL A 488 10.15 -1.83 -14.60
N VAL A 489 10.89 -2.58 -15.40
CA VAL A 489 12.25 -2.24 -15.85
C VAL A 489 12.20 -1.94 -17.34
N TRP A 490 12.45 -0.68 -17.68
CA TRP A 490 12.45 -0.18 -19.06
C TRP A 490 13.82 -0.35 -19.71
N ALA A 491 13.86 -0.37 -21.04
CA ALA A 491 15.10 -0.35 -21.81
C ALA A 491 15.96 0.85 -21.43
N GLY A 492 17.27 0.63 -21.30
CA GLY A 492 18.24 1.59 -20.76
C GLY A 492 18.62 1.31 -19.31
N ALA A 493 17.79 0.60 -18.54
CA ALA A 493 18.18 0.04 -17.24
C ALA A 493 18.77 -1.37 -17.40
N PRO A 494 19.58 -1.85 -16.44
CA PRO A 494 20.08 -3.23 -16.45
C PRO A 494 18.93 -4.25 -16.46
N CYS A 495 18.88 -5.08 -17.50
CA CYS A 495 17.95 -6.21 -17.60
C CYS A 495 18.73 -7.52 -17.41
N PRO A 496 18.56 -8.23 -16.28
CA PRO A 496 19.35 -9.42 -15.97
C PRO A 496 19.25 -10.50 -17.06
N THR A 497 18.07 -10.65 -17.66
CA THR A 497 17.79 -11.65 -18.70
C THR A 497 18.23 -11.21 -20.10
N ARG A 498 18.58 -9.93 -20.28
CA ARG A 498 18.82 -9.26 -21.57
C ARG A 498 17.66 -9.40 -22.59
N SER A 499 16.48 -9.80 -22.13
CA SER A 499 15.31 -10.03 -22.96
C SER A 499 14.34 -8.86 -22.85
N TYR A 500 14.13 -8.15 -23.96
CA TYR A 500 13.22 -7.00 -24.02
C TYR A 500 12.06 -7.28 -24.97
N HIS A 501 10.88 -6.78 -24.60
CA HIS A 501 9.73 -6.73 -25.48
C HIS A 501 9.04 -5.39 -25.33
N HIS A 502 8.86 -4.66 -26.44
CA HIS A 502 8.33 -3.28 -26.43
C HIS A 502 9.05 -2.38 -25.41
N ASN A 503 10.40 -2.45 -25.38
CA ASN A 503 11.26 -1.70 -24.46
C ASN A 503 11.07 -2.02 -22.97
N ILE A 504 10.51 -3.19 -22.63
CA ILE A 504 10.33 -3.65 -21.25
C ILE A 504 11.07 -4.96 -21.04
N CYS A 505 11.87 -5.04 -19.97
CA CYS A 505 12.61 -6.22 -19.56
C CYS A 505 11.67 -7.36 -19.17
N SER A 506 11.95 -8.56 -19.67
CA SER A 506 11.24 -9.78 -19.30
C SER A 506 11.95 -10.47 -18.13
N TRP A 507 11.21 -10.83 -17.09
CA TRP A 507 11.76 -11.54 -15.93
C TRP A 507 11.87 -13.04 -16.21
N GLY A 508 12.83 -13.71 -15.58
CA GLY A 508 13.14 -15.13 -15.80
C GLY A 508 13.68 -15.82 -14.55
N VAL A 509 13.97 -17.12 -14.63
CA VAL A 509 14.37 -17.95 -13.47
C VAL A 509 15.55 -17.40 -12.68
N GLU A 510 16.49 -16.73 -13.35
CA GLU A 510 17.68 -16.13 -12.73
C GLU A 510 17.39 -14.94 -11.82
N THR A 511 16.18 -14.37 -11.91
CA THR A 511 15.79 -13.17 -11.16
C THR A 511 14.89 -13.46 -9.96
N ILE A 512 14.42 -14.70 -9.80
CA ILE A 512 13.42 -15.06 -8.79
C ILE A 512 13.87 -14.68 -7.37
N LYS A 513 15.12 -14.96 -7.02
CA LYS A 513 15.69 -14.63 -5.70
C LYS A 513 15.68 -13.12 -5.43
N ASP A 514 16.00 -12.31 -6.44
CA ASP A 514 16.05 -10.86 -6.29
C ASP A 514 14.66 -10.26 -6.08
N LEU A 515 13.62 -10.93 -6.60
CA LEU A 515 12.22 -10.51 -6.45
C LEU A 515 11.64 -10.71 -5.05
N LEU A 516 12.32 -11.45 -4.16
CA LEU A 516 11.82 -11.78 -2.81
C LEU A 516 11.75 -10.57 -1.88
N ASN A 517 12.64 -9.58 -2.07
CA ASN A 517 12.79 -8.42 -1.20
C ASN A 517 12.35 -7.09 -1.86
N ILE A 518 11.66 -7.17 -3.00
CA ILE A 518 11.17 -5.99 -3.72
C ILE A 518 10.01 -5.34 -2.96
N LYS A 519 9.95 -4.01 -2.94
CA LYS A 519 8.94 -3.22 -2.20
C LYS A 519 7.60 -3.03 -2.94
N HIS A 520 7.53 -3.40 -4.21
CA HIS A 520 6.33 -3.24 -5.02
C HIS A 520 5.28 -4.32 -4.72
N TYR A 521 4.02 -4.04 -5.06
CA TYR A 521 2.89 -4.97 -4.94
C TYR A 521 2.88 -6.01 -6.06
N PHE A 522 3.16 -5.56 -7.30
CA PHE A 522 3.11 -6.39 -8.49
C PHE A 522 4.34 -6.19 -9.38
N LEU A 523 4.66 -7.22 -10.15
CA LEU A 523 5.75 -7.27 -11.12
C LEU A 523 5.21 -7.14 -12.54
N TYR A 524 5.92 -6.37 -13.38
CA TYR A 524 5.72 -6.28 -14.82
C TYR A 524 7.07 -6.40 -15.56
N ARG A 525 7.30 -7.42 -16.39
CA ARG A 525 6.43 -8.58 -16.57
C ARG A 525 7.19 -9.89 -16.77
N PHE A 526 6.63 -10.95 -16.20
CA PHE A 526 6.90 -12.27 -16.72
C PHE A 526 6.18 -12.45 -18.05
N ARG A 527 6.80 -13.17 -18.97
CA ARG A 527 6.20 -13.56 -20.24
C ARG A 527 6.25 -15.06 -20.32
N GLU A 528 5.09 -15.69 -20.37
CA GLU A 528 4.94 -17.14 -20.40
C GLU A 528 5.49 -17.76 -21.70
N GLU A 529 5.57 -16.97 -22.78
CA GLU A 529 6.25 -17.33 -24.02
C GLU A 529 7.79 -17.26 -23.94
N PHE A 530 8.35 -16.63 -22.89
CA PHE A 530 9.79 -16.49 -22.66
C PHE A 530 10.29 -17.43 -21.56
N ASP A 531 9.63 -17.41 -20.40
CA ASP A 531 9.99 -18.23 -19.24
C ASP A 531 8.76 -18.49 -18.35
N TYR A 532 7.99 -19.50 -18.71
CA TYR A 532 6.87 -20.00 -17.92
C TYR A 532 7.32 -20.68 -16.62
N GLY A 533 8.52 -21.28 -16.62
CA GLY A 533 9.14 -21.86 -15.43
C GLY A 533 9.29 -20.84 -14.30
N ALA A 534 9.70 -19.61 -14.63
CA ALA A 534 9.82 -18.53 -13.66
C ALA A 534 8.48 -18.14 -13.04
N ILE A 535 7.41 -18.07 -13.84
CA ILE A 535 6.06 -17.76 -13.36
C ILE A 535 5.58 -18.83 -12.38
N MET A 536 5.71 -20.11 -12.76
CA MET A 536 5.28 -21.23 -11.93
C MET A 536 6.04 -21.27 -10.60
N CYS A 537 7.37 -21.14 -10.62
CA CYS A 537 8.16 -21.19 -9.40
C CYS A 537 7.93 -19.98 -8.49
N TYR A 538 7.74 -18.79 -9.03
CA TYR A 538 7.42 -17.61 -8.21
C TYR A 538 6.01 -17.69 -7.62
N GLY A 539 5.03 -18.20 -8.38
CA GLY A 539 3.68 -18.41 -7.85
C GLY A 539 3.60 -19.55 -6.82
N GLU A 540 4.36 -20.64 -7.00
CA GLU A 540 4.54 -21.69 -6.00
C GLU A 540 5.15 -21.11 -4.71
N TYR A 541 6.16 -20.25 -4.82
CA TYR A 541 6.73 -19.56 -3.68
C TYR A 541 5.70 -18.74 -2.90
N LEU A 542 4.92 -17.87 -3.57
CA LEU A 542 3.91 -17.06 -2.88
C LEU A 542 2.80 -17.91 -2.24
N TYR A 543 2.39 -18.99 -2.91
CA TYR A 543 1.43 -19.94 -2.36
C TYR A 543 2.00 -20.62 -1.11
N ASN A 544 3.26 -21.05 -1.15
CA ASN A 544 3.90 -21.72 -0.03
C ASN A 544 4.17 -20.79 1.15
N LYS A 545 4.62 -19.57 0.86
CA LYS A 545 4.78 -18.48 1.84
C LYS A 545 3.49 -18.20 2.61
N THR A 546 2.34 -18.32 1.94
CA THR A 546 1.01 -18.10 2.53
C THR A 546 0.55 -19.29 3.39
N ASN A 547 0.83 -20.52 2.95
CA ASN A 547 0.16 -21.72 3.49
C ASN A 547 1.03 -22.60 4.39
N PHE A 548 2.37 -22.53 4.27
CA PHE A 548 3.28 -23.50 4.89
C PHE A 548 4.46 -22.89 5.64
N GLU A 549 4.88 -21.67 5.29
CA GLU A 549 6.02 -20.99 5.91
C GLU A 549 5.58 -20.13 7.09
N ASP A 550 6.51 -19.86 8.01
CA ASP A 550 6.26 -18.91 9.09
C ASP A 550 6.13 -17.50 8.53
N TYR A 551 5.16 -16.74 9.03
CA TYR A 551 4.92 -15.39 8.54
C TYR A 551 6.06 -14.45 8.93
N GLU A 552 6.77 -13.94 7.92
CA GLU A 552 7.72 -12.85 8.08
C GLU A 552 7.07 -11.53 7.65
N ARG A 553 6.97 -10.59 8.59
CA ARG A 553 6.39 -9.27 8.34
C ARG A 553 7.26 -8.47 7.34
N PRO A 554 6.67 -7.76 6.36
CA PRO A 554 7.40 -6.86 5.48
C PRO A 554 7.91 -5.63 6.24
N ASP A 555 8.84 -4.89 5.66
CA ASP A 555 9.35 -3.63 6.21
C ASP A 555 8.26 -2.54 6.17
N LEU A 556 7.35 -2.57 7.16
CA LEU A 556 6.25 -1.60 7.29
C LEU A 556 6.76 -0.17 7.53
N TRP A 557 7.97 -0.01 8.08
CA TRP A 557 8.55 1.31 8.34
C TRP A 557 8.79 2.08 7.04
N PHE A 558 9.25 1.41 5.98
CA PHE A 558 9.37 2.00 4.66
C PHE A 558 8.02 2.53 4.13
N TYR A 559 6.96 1.73 4.24
CA TYR A 559 5.64 2.12 3.71
C TYR A 559 4.96 3.19 4.55
N TYR A 560 5.12 3.15 5.88
CA TYR A 560 4.62 4.20 6.77
C TYR A 560 5.15 5.58 6.38
N ASN A 561 6.44 5.64 6.04
CA ASN A 561 7.12 6.87 5.63
C ASN A 561 7.08 7.12 4.11
N SER A 562 6.29 6.35 3.36
CA SER A 562 6.10 6.64 1.94
C SER A 562 5.43 8.01 1.76
N PRO A 563 5.82 8.80 0.73
CA PRO A 563 5.21 10.08 0.41
C PRO A 563 3.67 10.02 0.31
N SER A 564 3.11 9.00 -0.35
CA SER A 564 1.65 8.84 -0.49
C SER A 564 0.96 8.50 0.84
N GLY A 565 1.59 7.68 1.69
CA GLY A 565 1.09 7.39 3.04
C GLY A 565 1.08 8.63 3.94
N ILE A 566 2.15 9.44 3.89
CA ILE A 566 2.25 10.72 4.60
C ILE A 566 1.16 11.68 4.10
N TYR A 567 1.02 11.83 2.78
CA TYR A 567 -0.03 12.67 2.19
C TYR A 567 -1.42 12.29 2.67
N LYS A 568 -1.76 10.99 2.65
CA LYS A 568 -3.04 10.50 3.12
C LYS A 568 -3.27 10.85 4.59
N ARG A 569 -2.30 10.61 5.47
CA ARG A 569 -2.45 10.96 6.90
C ARG A 569 -2.61 12.47 7.12
N LEU A 570 -1.81 13.30 6.44
CA LEU A 570 -1.94 14.75 6.52
C LEU A 570 -3.30 15.23 6.00
N SER A 571 -3.80 14.64 4.91
CA SER A 571 -5.11 15.00 4.34
C SER A 571 -6.28 14.78 5.31
N LEU A 572 -6.16 13.80 6.23
CA LEU A 572 -7.18 13.54 7.24
C LEU A 572 -7.23 14.61 8.34
N THR A 573 -6.15 15.38 8.53
CA THR A 573 -6.09 16.46 9.53
C THR A 573 -6.83 17.72 9.10
N HIS A 574 -7.22 17.83 7.82
CA HIS A 574 -7.83 19.02 7.20
C HIS A 574 -6.99 20.31 7.33
N ASN A 575 -5.71 20.21 7.69
CA ASN A 575 -4.82 21.35 7.83
C ASN A 575 -3.92 21.47 6.59
N ILE A 576 -4.32 22.34 5.66
CA ILE A 576 -3.62 22.57 4.38
C ILE A 576 -2.18 23.06 4.59
N SER A 577 -1.89 23.79 5.66
CA SER A 577 -0.53 24.30 5.93
C SER A 577 0.47 23.16 6.15
N LEU A 578 0.04 22.04 6.75
CA LEU A 578 0.88 20.86 6.95
C LEU A 578 1.22 20.15 5.63
N ILE A 579 0.29 20.14 4.67
CA ILE A 579 0.53 19.58 3.34
C ILE A 579 1.53 20.45 2.55
N GLU A 580 1.47 21.77 2.75
CA GLU A 580 2.34 22.75 2.12
C GLU A 580 3.77 22.74 2.73
N ASP A 581 3.90 22.54 4.05
CA ASP A 581 5.19 22.54 4.80
C ASP A 581 5.96 21.19 4.83
N TYR A 582 5.60 20.23 3.99
CA TYR A 582 6.31 18.94 3.86
C TYR A 582 7.86 19.03 3.70
N ASN A 583 8.42 20.14 3.23
CA ASN A 583 9.88 20.27 3.12
C ASN A 583 10.55 20.14 4.50
N ARG A 584 9.80 20.40 5.58
CA ARG A 584 10.19 20.14 6.96
C ARG A 584 10.26 18.64 7.33
N TRP A 585 9.78 17.74 6.46
CA TRP A 585 9.72 16.28 6.68
C TRP A 585 10.75 15.48 5.85
N PHE A 586 11.26 16.03 4.75
CA PHE A 586 12.10 15.28 3.77
C PHE A 586 13.50 15.85 3.53
N TYR A 587 13.82 17.04 4.04
CA TYR A 587 15.15 17.65 3.93
C TYR A 587 15.75 17.89 5.30
#